data_AF-A0A969L3L0-F1
#
_entry.id   AF-A0A969L3L0-F1
#
_cell.length_a   1.000
_cell.length_b   1.000
_cell.length_c   1.000
_cell.angle_alpha   90.00
_cell.angle_beta   90.00
_cell.angle_gamma   90.00
#
_symmetry.space_group_name_H-M   'P 1'
#
loop_
_entity.id
_entity.type
_entity.pdbx_description
1 polymer ?
#
loop_
_entity_poly.entity_id
_entity_poly.type
_entity_poly.pdbx_seq_one_letter_code
_entity_poly.pdbx_strand_id
1 'polypeptide(L)'
;METLLPNQPDLASRLSEIFAGQGYEVISVEKALKQGEQWVLWVTPEAQATSPLIVKVTSGEILSSPLLENSNHLSLPPQATDILQVMFAGYGRVVLKEEFGAGLSGSRVFLVRPIRLEAGEDRAELPVVVKFASSSLIEKEWRAFKSSIHHVLPGIVEIRGEPVFLTDQDWAGLCYPLLGSGTFEIASLRAYCRQADTPDIRFVLGRLMKIIQEMAQHSRHKPEFHLGKSYDPILPVNLLVEPQPSPPGMTPQVITPGLPPTLPPSPGDYVRLQGFALIKFDPTHQTATLNHPRAAADGFSSYVVRVQGIAGRRVRSSKVGSLKRGQAC
;
A
#
# COMPACT_ATOMS: atom_id res chain seq x y z
N MET A 1 12.56 -25.27 3.84
CA MET A 1 12.49 -25.23 5.31
C MET A 1 11.71 -26.45 5.74
N GLU A 2 12.35 -27.36 6.47
CA GLU A 2 11.75 -28.61 6.95
C GLU A 2 11.13 -28.40 8.35
N THR A 3 9.95 -28.96 8.57
CA THR A 3 9.11 -28.77 9.75
C THR A 3 9.57 -29.69 10.90
N LEU A 4 9.67 -29.14 12.12
CA LEU A 4 9.96 -29.90 13.34
C LEU A 4 8.71 -29.97 14.22
N LEU A 5 8.24 -31.19 14.52
CA LEU A 5 7.11 -31.41 15.43
C LEU A 5 7.61 -31.50 16.89
N PRO A 6 6.82 -31.02 17.88
CA PRO A 6 7.22 -30.89 19.29
C PRO A 6 7.43 -32.21 20.06
N ASN A 7 7.14 -33.37 19.44
CA ASN A 7 7.29 -34.69 20.04
C ASN A 7 8.34 -35.57 19.34
N GLN A 8 9.23 -34.99 18.54
CA GLN A 8 10.30 -35.77 17.91
C GLN A 8 11.52 -35.87 18.85
N PRO A 9 12.06 -37.10 19.08
CA PRO A 9 13.26 -37.30 19.88
C PRO A 9 14.52 -36.64 19.30
N ASP A 10 14.44 -36.06 18.10
CA ASP A 10 15.54 -35.49 17.33
C ASP A 10 15.49 -33.95 17.20
N LEU A 11 14.57 -33.29 17.92
CA LEU A 11 14.40 -31.83 17.90
C LEU A 11 15.70 -31.09 18.28
N ALA A 12 16.45 -31.62 19.25
CA ALA A 12 17.71 -31.04 19.70
C ALA A 12 18.80 -31.09 18.61
N SER A 13 18.92 -32.21 17.88
CA SER A 13 19.90 -32.34 16.79
C SER A 13 19.60 -31.37 15.65
N ARG A 14 18.33 -31.23 15.28
CA ARG A 14 17.92 -30.39 14.14
C ARG A 14 17.97 -28.90 14.46
N LEU A 15 17.67 -28.51 15.71
CA LEU A 15 17.94 -27.14 16.17
C LEU A 15 19.44 -26.86 16.18
N SER A 16 20.28 -27.82 16.58
CA SER A 16 21.74 -27.69 16.53
C SER A 16 22.25 -27.40 15.12
N GLU A 17 21.71 -28.06 14.08
CA GLU A 17 22.08 -27.79 12.68
C GLU A 17 21.69 -26.37 12.21
N ILE A 18 20.48 -25.91 12.56
CA ILE A 18 19.98 -24.58 12.17
C ILE A 18 20.84 -23.47 12.80
N PHE A 19 21.16 -23.60 14.08
CA PHE A 19 21.94 -22.62 14.82
C PHE A 19 23.43 -22.68 14.47
N ALA A 20 23.98 -23.87 14.17
CA ALA A 20 25.34 -24.01 13.66
C ALA A 20 25.54 -23.27 12.32
N GLY A 21 24.53 -23.30 11.44
CA GLY A 21 24.53 -22.51 10.20
C GLY A 21 24.54 -20.98 10.40
N GLN A 22 24.30 -20.52 11.62
CA GLN A 22 24.32 -19.11 12.02
C GLN A 22 25.46 -18.76 13.00
N GLY A 23 26.40 -19.68 13.24
CA GLY A 23 27.56 -19.48 14.13
C GLY A 23 27.25 -19.65 15.63
N TYR A 24 26.19 -20.38 15.97
CA TYR A 24 25.78 -20.66 17.34
C TYR A 24 25.81 -22.17 17.62
N GLU A 25 26.33 -22.56 18.78
CA GLU A 25 26.28 -23.94 19.29
C GLU A 25 25.12 -24.08 20.28
N VAL A 26 24.27 -25.10 20.09
CA VAL A 26 23.17 -25.43 21.01
C VAL A 26 23.72 -26.29 22.14
N ILE A 27 23.68 -25.76 23.37
CA ILE A 27 24.22 -26.43 24.56
C ILE A 27 23.17 -27.36 25.18
N SER A 28 21.92 -26.90 25.28
CA SER A 28 20.82 -27.71 25.81
C SER A 28 19.44 -27.17 25.41
N VAL A 29 18.45 -28.05 25.41
CA VAL A 29 17.05 -27.76 25.15
C VAL A 29 16.24 -28.23 26.35
N GLU A 30 15.62 -27.32 27.09
CA GLU A 30 14.86 -27.63 28.30
C GLU A 30 13.38 -27.25 28.15
N LYS A 31 12.47 -28.11 28.65
CA LYS A 31 11.03 -27.84 28.70
C LYS A 31 10.69 -27.14 30.02
N ALA A 32 10.18 -25.91 29.97
CA ALA A 32 9.78 -25.20 31.18
C ALA A 32 8.42 -25.72 31.69
N LEU A 33 8.40 -26.39 32.84
CA LEU A 33 7.17 -26.87 33.47
C LEU A 33 6.55 -25.80 34.38
N LYS A 34 5.76 -24.89 33.79
CA LYS A 34 4.59 -24.26 34.43
C LYS A 34 3.82 -23.41 33.41
N GLN A 35 2.60 -23.87 33.09
CA GLN A 35 1.56 -23.21 32.28
C GLN A 35 1.97 -22.79 30.85
N GLY A 36 1.83 -23.72 29.91
CA GLY A 36 2.02 -23.50 28.47
C GLY A 36 3.39 -23.98 28.02
N GLU A 37 3.42 -24.93 27.09
CA GLU A 37 4.62 -25.64 26.62
C GLU A 37 5.63 -24.69 25.95
N GLN A 38 6.45 -24.03 26.76
CA GLN A 38 7.55 -23.19 26.31
C GLN A 38 8.86 -23.98 26.35
N TRP A 39 9.55 -23.97 25.21
CA TRP A 39 10.88 -24.53 25.08
C TRP A 39 11.90 -23.41 25.27
N VAL A 40 12.89 -23.66 26.11
CA VAL A 40 14.04 -22.77 26.32
C VAL A 40 15.24 -23.39 25.62
N LEU A 41 15.81 -22.66 24.67
CA LEU A 41 17.07 -23.02 24.03
C LEU A 41 18.22 -22.30 24.69
N TRP A 42 19.26 -23.04 25.06
CA TRP A 42 20.52 -22.49 25.52
C TRP A 42 21.53 -22.56 24.38
N VAL A 43 21.91 -21.40 23.83
CA VAL A 43 22.92 -21.30 22.76
C VAL A 43 24.08 -20.40 23.17
N THR A 44 25.28 -20.76 22.75
CA THR A 44 26.47 -19.89 22.81
C THR A 44 27.00 -19.61 21.42
N PRO A 45 27.40 -18.37 21.11
CA PRO A 45 28.16 -18.10 19.90
C PRO A 45 29.53 -18.78 19.99
N GLU A 46 30.02 -19.25 18.85
CA GLU A 46 31.31 -19.97 18.71
C GLU A 46 32.53 -19.12 19.14
N ALA A 47 32.34 -17.81 19.40
CA ALA A 47 33.34 -16.92 19.95
C ALA A 47 32.79 -16.05 21.10
N GLN A 48 33.20 -16.38 22.33
CA GLN A 48 33.31 -15.48 23.51
C GLN A 48 32.12 -14.54 23.81
N ALA A 49 30.92 -15.06 24.05
CA ALA A 49 29.87 -14.30 24.76
C ALA A 49 29.55 -14.96 26.10
N THR A 50 29.73 -14.22 27.20
CA THR A 50 29.50 -14.66 28.59
C THR A 50 28.03 -14.64 29.03
N SER A 51 27.09 -14.53 28.08
CA SER A 51 25.66 -14.45 28.39
C SER A 51 24.83 -15.29 27.39
N PRO A 52 23.97 -16.21 27.86
CA PRO A 52 23.13 -17.02 26.99
C PRO A 52 22.06 -16.17 26.31
N LEU A 53 21.83 -16.42 25.02
CA LEU A 53 20.71 -15.83 24.27
C LEU A 53 19.44 -16.61 24.62
N ILE A 54 18.52 -15.99 25.37
CA ILE A 54 17.22 -16.61 25.71
C ILE A 54 16.26 -16.36 24.55
N VAL A 55 16.00 -17.40 23.75
CA VAL A 55 15.00 -17.35 22.66
C VAL A 55 13.69 -17.97 23.14
N LYS A 56 12.60 -17.20 23.12
CA LYS A 56 11.26 -17.68 23.47
C LYS A 56 10.59 -18.29 22.25
N VAL A 57 10.45 -19.62 22.23
CA VAL A 57 9.64 -20.31 21.22
C VAL A 57 8.19 -20.37 21.73
N THR A 58 7.33 -19.52 21.19
CA THR A 58 5.87 -19.63 21.40
C THR A 58 5.29 -20.68 20.45
N SER A 59 4.48 -21.58 20.99
CA SER A 59 3.66 -22.52 20.22
C SER A 59 2.63 -21.75 19.37
N GLY A 60 3.04 -21.29 18.19
CA GLY A 60 2.11 -20.90 17.14
C GLY A 60 1.65 -22.14 16.42
N GLU A 61 0.35 -22.31 16.20
CA GLU A 61 -0.14 -23.22 15.17
C GLU A 61 0.61 -22.87 13.87
N ILE A 62 1.32 -23.85 13.29
CA ILE A 62 1.99 -23.67 12.01
C ILE A 62 0.87 -23.58 10.96
N LEU A 63 0.43 -22.35 10.69
CA LEU A 63 -0.48 -22.08 9.59
C LEU A 63 0.29 -22.39 8.29
N SER A 64 -0.08 -23.50 7.64
CA SER A 64 0.50 -23.88 6.36
C SER A 64 0.41 -22.74 5.36
N SER A 65 1.50 -22.47 4.65
CA SER A 65 1.48 -21.51 3.55
C SER A 65 0.60 -22.05 2.41
N PRO A 66 -0.35 -21.25 1.89
CA PRO A 66 -1.24 -21.70 0.84
C PRO A 66 -0.48 -21.94 -0.47
N LEU A 67 -0.95 -22.91 -1.25
CA LEU A 67 -0.57 -23.05 -2.66
C LEU A 67 -1.15 -21.89 -3.46
N LEU A 68 -0.33 -21.24 -4.30
CA LEU A 68 -0.78 -20.18 -5.18
C LEU A 68 -1.10 -20.73 -6.57
N GLU A 69 -2.36 -20.62 -6.97
CA GLU A 69 -2.84 -21.02 -8.30
C GLU A 69 -2.98 -19.78 -9.19
N ASN A 70 -2.14 -19.67 -10.23
CA ASN A 70 -2.16 -18.58 -11.19
C ASN A 70 -2.47 -19.09 -12.62
N SER A 71 -3.65 -19.68 -12.79
CA SER A 71 -4.08 -20.31 -14.04
C SER A 71 -4.15 -19.34 -15.23
N ASN A 72 -4.35 -18.04 -14.95
CA ASN A 72 -4.41 -17.00 -15.97
C ASN A 72 -3.03 -16.40 -16.31
N HIS A 73 -1.94 -16.98 -15.79
CA HIS A 73 -0.55 -16.54 -16.02
C HIS A 73 -0.37 -15.03 -15.78
N LEU A 74 -1.06 -14.48 -14.77
CA LEU A 74 -0.97 -13.07 -14.45
C LEU A 74 0.46 -12.76 -14.02
N SER A 75 1.05 -11.72 -14.59
CA SER A 75 2.34 -11.22 -14.11
C SER A 75 2.15 -10.75 -12.67
N LEU A 76 2.96 -11.21 -11.73
CA LEU A 76 2.92 -10.74 -10.35
C LEU A 76 4.03 -9.75 -10.07
N PRO A 77 3.82 -8.73 -9.20
CA PRO A 77 4.92 -7.89 -8.75
C PRO A 77 5.93 -8.73 -7.95
N PRO A 78 7.17 -8.24 -7.78
CA PRO A 78 8.14 -8.86 -6.89
C PRO A 78 7.53 -9.11 -5.51
N GLN A 79 7.89 -10.23 -4.88
CA GLN A 79 7.44 -10.64 -3.54
C GLN A 79 5.93 -10.86 -3.37
N ALA A 80 5.09 -10.70 -4.42
CA ALA A 80 3.64 -10.85 -4.29
C ALA A 80 3.24 -12.25 -3.81
N THR A 81 3.97 -13.27 -4.26
CA THR A 81 3.79 -14.66 -3.84
C THR A 81 3.94 -14.79 -2.32
N ASP A 82 5.04 -14.28 -1.78
CA ASP A 82 5.34 -14.35 -0.34
C ASP A 82 4.33 -13.53 0.48
N ILE A 83 3.96 -12.35 -0.02
CA ILE A 83 2.93 -11.50 0.59
C ILE A 83 1.59 -12.25 0.66
N LEU A 84 1.16 -12.91 -0.41
CA LEU A 84 -0.09 -13.68 -0.43
C LEU A 84 -0.03 -14.88 0.49
N GLN A 85 1.11 -15.57 0.56
CA GLN A 85 1.29 -16.72 1.45
C GLN A 85 1.17 -16.32 2.92
N VAL A 86 1.73 -15.18 3.32
CA VAL A 86 1.58 -14.66 4.68
C VAL A 86 0.16 -14.15 4.91
N MET A 87 -0.39 -13.38 3.96
CA MET A 87 -1.74 -12.79 4.07
C MET A 87 -2.85 -13.82 4.22
N PHE A 88 -2.69 -14.98 3.59
CA PHE A 88 -3.64 -16.09 3.63
C PHE A 88 -3.04 -17.32 4.31
N ALA A 89 -2.19 -17.13 5.30
CA ALA A 89 -1.71 -18.23 6.14
C ALA A 89 -2.91 -19.03 6.70
N GLY A 90 -2.84 -20.35 6.61
CA GLY A 90 -3.90 -21.26 7.08
C GLY A 90 -4.97 -21.58 6.04
N TYR A 91 -4.89 -21.00 4.85
CA TYR A 91 -5.62 -21.50 3.68
C TYR A 91 -4.83 -22.62 3.01
N GLY A 92 -5.54 -23.54 2.36
CA GLY A 92 -4.87 -24.57 1.56
C GLY A 92 -4.36 -24.00 0.23
N ARG A 93 -5.13 -23.09 -0.37
CA ARG A 93 -4.77 -22.45 -1.64
C ARG A 93 -5.39 -21.08 -1.81
N VAL A 94 -4.75 -20.28 -2.67
CA VAL A 94 -5.22 -18.96 -3.09
C VAL A 94 -5.17 -18.90 -4.62
N VAL A 95 -6.32 -18.68 -5.23
CA VAL A 95 -6.47 -18.64 -6.68
C VAL A 95 -6.48 -17.20 -7.16
N LEU A 96 -5.54 -16.83 -8.04
CA LEU A 96 -5.54 -15.54 -8.70
C LEU A 96 -6.55 -15.54 -9.86
N LYS A 97 -7.52 -14.63 -9.80
CA LYS A 97 -8.61 -14.55 -10.78
C LYS A 97 -8.31 -13.55 -11.88
N GLU A 98 -8.03 -12.31 -11.50
CA GLU A 98 -7.78 -11.24 -12.46
C GLU A 98 -6.94 -10.12 -11.84
N GLU A 99 -6.32 -9.30 -12.68
CA GLU A 99 -5.75 -8.02 -12.28
C GLU A 99 -6.71 -6.91 -12.70
N PHE A 100 -7.15 -6.11 -11.73
CA PHE A 100 -7.82 -4.85 -12.03
C PHE A 100 -6.77 -3.86 -12.54
N GLY A 101 -6.93 -3.46 -13.81
CA GLY A 101 -5.91 -2.81 -14.63
C GLY A 101 -5.09 -1.72 -13.96
N ALA A 102 -3.87 -1.53 -14.45
CA ALA A 102 -2.83 -0.66 -13.90
C ALA A 102 -3.33 0.76 -13.58
N GLY A 103 -3.61 0.99 -12.30
CA GLY A 103 -3.81 2.34 -11.78
C GLY A 103 -2.52 3.13 -11.93
N LEU A 104 -2.64 4.43 -12.22
CA LEU A 104 -1.48 5.29 -12.41
C LEU A 104 -0.64 5.43 -11.11
N SER A 105 -1.08 4.90 -9.98
CA SER A 105 -0.45 5.02 -8.65
C SER A 105 0.80 4.15 -8.43
N GLY A 106 1.20 3.33 -9.41
CA GLY A 106 2.28 2.35 -9.21
C GLY A 106 1.89 1.16 -8.33
N SER A 107 0.60 1.06 -7.98
CA SER A 107 0.01 -0.08 -7.28
C SER A 107 -0.62 -1.05 -8.27
N ARG A 108 -0.59 -2.34 -7.95
CA ARG A 108 -1.26 -3.41 -8.70
C ARG A 108 -2.36 -4.02 -7.85
N VAL A 109 -3.52 -4.25 -8.43
CA VAL A 109 -4.70 -4.68 -7.69
C VAL A 109 -5.23 -5.96 -8.32
N PHE A 110 -5.39 -7.01 -7.53
CA PHE A 110 -5.78 -8.33 -7.98
C PHE A 110 -7.06 -8.78 -7.29
N LEU A 111 -7.89 -9.49 -8.03
CA LEU A 111 -8.94 -10.32 -7.46
C LEU A 111 -8.37 -11.69 -7.15
N VAL A 112 -8.45 -12.12 -5.89
CA VAL A 112 -8.00 -13.44 -5.45
C VAL A 112 -9.12 -14.18 -4.74
N ARG A 113 -9.10 -15.51 -4.80
CA ARG A 113 -10.07 -16.35 -4.10
C ARG A 113 -9.34 -17.32 -3.17
N PRO A 114 -9.41 -17.12 -1.84
CA PRO A 114 -8.83 -18.05 -0.89
C PRO A 114 -9.74 -19.28 -0.72
N ILE A 115 -9.14 -20.45 -0.51
CA ILE A 115 -9.84 -21.74 -0.37
C ILE A 115 -9.26 -22.48 0.83
N ARG A 116 -10.15 -22.86 1.76
CA ARG A 116 -9.79 -23.66 2.93
C ARG A 116 -9.84 -25.14 2.59
N LEU A 117 -8.96 -25.91 3.21
CA LEU A 117 -9.04 -27.36 3.23
C LEU A 117 -9.66 -27.75 4.57
N GLU A 118 -10.96 -28.02 4.57
CA GLU A 118 -11.68 -28.50 5.76
C GLU A 118 -12.01 -29.97 5.55
N ALA A 119 -11.51 -30.86 6.41
CA ALA A 119 -11.76 -32.32 6.34
C ALA A 119 -11.49 -32.99 4.98
N GLY A 120 -10.55 -32.44 4.19
CA GLY A 120 -10.20 -32.96 2.85
C GLY A 120 -11.08 -32.42 1.72
N GLU A 121 -12.02 -31.53 2.02
CA GLU A 121 -12.85 -30.85 1.02
C GLU A 121 -12.40 -29.38 0.82
N ASP A 122 -12.43 -28.95 -0.43
CA ASP A 122 -12.15 -27.58 -0.83
C ASP A 122 -13.35 -26.68 -0.54
N ARG A 123 -13.20 -25.77 0.43
CA ARG A 123 -14.21 -24.75 0.73
C ARG A 123 -13.75 -23.39 0.22
N ALA A 124 -14.28 -22.97 -0.92
CA ALA A 124 -13.97 -21.67 -1.51
C ALA A 124 -14.66 -20.55 -0.73
N GLU A 125 -13.88 -19.57 -0.29
CA GLU A 125 -14.43 -18.32 0.25
C GLU A 125 -14.82 -17.36 -0.88
N LEU A 126 -15.48 -16.27 -0.47
CA LEU A 126 -15.74 -15.16 -1.37
C LEU A 126 -14.43 -14.57 -1.88
N PRO A 127 -14.38 -14.15 -3.16
CA PRO A 127 -13.24 -13.42 -3.67
C PRO A 127 -12.97 -12.15 -2.85
N VAL A 128 -11.70 -11.79 -2.73
CA VAL A 128 -11.22 -10.58 -2.07
C VAL A 128 -10.29 -9.83 -3.00
N VAL A 129 -10.18 -8.53 -2.79
CA VAL A 129 -9.29 -7.67 -3.57
C VAL A 129 -7.99 -7.50 -2.81
N VAL A 130 -6.86 -7.82 -3.43
CA VAL A 130 -5.54 -7.60 -2.86
C VAL A 130 -4.82 -6.51 -3.64
N LYS A 131 -4.36 -5.50 -2.91
CA LYS A 131 -3.57 -4.40 -3.45
C LYS A 131 -2.12 -4.57 -3.05
N PHE A 132 -1.23 -4.54 -4.04
CA PHE A 132 0.21 -4.47 -3.86
C PHE A 132 0.70 -3.07 -4.25
N ALA A 133 1.58 -2.49 -3.44
CA ALA A 133 2.28 -1.26 -3.77
C ALA A 133 3.61 -1.21 -2.99
N SER A 134 4.36 -0.12 -3.13
CA SER A 134 5.52 0.09 -2.27
C SER A 134 5.11 0.13 -0.80
N SER A 135 5.99 -0.35 0.09
CA SER A 135 5.75 -0.39 1.54
C SER A 135 5.31 0.97 2.09
N SER A 136 5.93 2.06 1.61
CA SER A 136 5.56 3.43 1.98
C SER A 136 4.15 3.85 1.56
N LEU A 137 3.66 3.39 0.40
CA LEU A 137 2.31 3.69 -0.08
C LEU A 137 1.26 2.89 0.70
N ILE A 138 1.53 1.61 0.96
CA ILE A 138 0.67 0.75 1.77
C ILE A 138 0.59 1.28 3.21
N GLU A 139 1.71 1.69 3.80
CA GLU A 139 1.72 2.27 5.14
C GLU A 139 0.93 3.59 5.20
N LYS A 140 1.10 4.47 4.20
CA LYS A 140 0.31 5.71 4.10
C LYS A 140 -1.19 5.42 4.04
N GLU A 141 -1.59 4.46 3.22
CA GLU A 141 -3.00 4.06 3.06
C GLU A 141 -3.56 3.42 4.33
N TRP A 142 -2.80 2.52 4.96
CA TRP A 142 -3.18 1.91 6.23
C TRP A 142 -3.35 2.93 7.34
N ARG A 143 -2.44 3.91 7.43
CA ARG A 143 -2.54 5.00 8.40
C ARG A 143 -3.78 5.84 8.16
N ALA A 144 -4.03 6.24 6.91
CA ALA A 144 -5.22 7.00 6.54
C ALA A 144 -6.51 6.22 6.84
N PHE A 145 -6.52 4.91 6.59
CA PHE A 145 -7.64 4.05 6.93
C PHE A 145 -7.94 4.08 8.43
N LYS A 146 -6.92 3.80 9.27
CA LYS A 146 -7.08 3.78 10.73
C LYS A 146 -7.46 5.14 11.30
N SER A 147 -6.81 6.22 10.85
CA SER A 147 -7.02 7.55 11.46
C SER A 147 -8.30 8.24 11.02
N SER A 148 -8.75 7.99 9.79
CA SER A 148 -9.70 8.90 9.12
C SER A 148 -10.88 8.20 8.47
N ILE A 149 -10.81 6.90 8.17
CA ILE A 149 -11.83 6.20 7.37
C ILE A 149 -12.59 5.19 8.22
N HIS A 150 -11.89 4.34 8.96
CA HIS A 150 -12.47 3.22 9.70
C HIS A 150 -13.58 3.67 10.67
N HIS A 151 -13.40 4.81 11.34
CA HIS A 151 -14.37 5.35 12.29
C HIS A 151 -15.51 6.14 11.65
N VAL A 152 -15.34 6.58 10.40
CA VAL A 152 -16.31 7.41 9.69
C VAL A 152 -17.23 6.53 8.82
N LEU A 153 -16.73 5.39 8.33
CA LEU A 153 -17.41 4.52 7.36
C LEU A 153 -17.46 3.05 7.82
N PRO A 154 -17.98 2.75 9.03
CA PRO A 154 -18.05 1.37 9.50
C PRO A 154 -18.93 0.53 8.56
N GLY A 155 -18.41 -0.62 8.12
CA GLY A 155 -19.12 -1.59 7.28
C GLY A 155 -19.24 -1.26 5.79
N ILE A 156 -18.73 -0.10 5.34
CA ILE A 156 -18.71 0.27 3.90
C ILE A 156 -17.32 0.07 3.30
N VAL A 157 -16.28 0.50 4.01
CA VAL A 157 -14.89 0.30 3.60
C VAL A 157 -14.21 -0.48 4.71
N GLU A 158 -13.85 -1.72 4.43
CA GLU A 158 -13.14 -2.58 5.37
C GLU A 158 -11.81 -3.00 4.76
N ILE A 159 -10.80 -3.09 5.61
CA ILE A 159 -9.53 -3.74 5.30
C ILE A 159 -9.48 -4.98 6.18
N ARG A 160 -9.32 -6.13 5.54
CA ARG A 160 -9.26 -7.42 6.21
C ARG A 160 -7.84 -7.64 6.74
N GLY A 161 -7.72 -7.71 8.06
CA GLY A 161 -6.44 -7.93 8.74
C GLY A 161 -5.49 -6.74 8.67
N GLU A 162 -4.26 -6.95 9.17
CA GLU A 162 -3.20 -5.95 9.04
C GLU A 162 -2.54 -6.03 7.65
N PRO A 163 -1.92 -4.93 7.17
CA PRO A 163 -1.12 -4.99 5.96
C PRO A 163 0.05 -5.94 6.14
N VAL A 164 0.39 -6.67 5.09
CA VAL A 164 1.54 -7.57 5.09
C VAL A 164 2.76 -6.82 4.59
N PHE A 165 3.75 -6.70 5.48
CA PHE A 165 5.09 -6.19 5.18
C PHE A 165 6.08 -7.34 5.29
N LEU A 166 6.95 -7.50 4.31
CA LEU A 166 8.04 -8.46 4.37
C LEU A 166 9.33 -7.74 4.73
N THR A 167 10.14 -8.34 5.60
CA THR A 167 11.41 -7.75 6.05
C THR A 167 12.35 -7.52 4.86
N ASP A 168 12.95 -6.34 4.82
CA ASP A 168 13.88 -5.90 3.76
C ASP A 168 13.31 -5.90 2.33
N GLN A 169 11.98 -5.84 2.20
CA GLN A 169 11.30 -5.79 0.90
C GLN A 169 10.63 -4.45 0.62
N ASP A 170 10.69 -4.03 -0.64
CA ASP A 170 10.11 -2.77 -1.12
C ASP A 170 8.58 -2.82 -1.31
N TRP A 171 7.98 -4.01 -1.40
CA TRP A 171 6.54 -4.19 -1.60
C TRP A 171 5.81 -4.67 -0.34
N ALA A 172 4.55 -4.25 -0.24
CA ALA A 172 3.61 -4.67 0.79
C ALA A 172 2.21 -4.91 0.21
N GLY A 173 1.35 -5.58 0.98
CA GLY A 173 0.00 -5.96 0.55
C GLY A 173 -1.11 -5.51 1.50
N LEU A 174 -2.26 -5.13 0.94
CA LEU A 174 -3.52 -4.87 1.64
C LEU A 174 -4.65 -5.76 1.10
N CYS A 175 -5.54 -6.23 1.95
CA CYS A 175 -6.68 -7.07 1.59
C CYS A 175 -8.00 -6.34 1.85
N TYR A 176 -8.88 -6.30 0.85
CA TYR A 176 -10.20 -5.70 0.94
C TYR A 176 -11.26 -6.78 0.69
N PRO A 177 -12.14 -7.06 1.65
CA PRO A 177 -13.28 -7.93 1.42
C PRO A 177 -14.24 -7.25 0.43
N LEU A 178 -14.94 -8.07 -0.36
CA LEU A 178 -15.97 -7.59 -1.26
C LEU A 178 -17.33 -7.55 -0.56
N LEU A 179 -18.06 -6.45 -0.77
CA LEU A 179 -19.45 -6.34 -0.35
C LEU A 179 -20.37 -7.11 -1.30
N GLY A 180 -21.47 -7.63 -0.77
CA GLY A 180 -22.52 -8.28 -1.58
C GLY A 180 -22.43 -9.81 -1.66
N SER A 181 -21.75 -10.46 -0.72
CA SER A 181 -21.82 -11.92 -0.47
C SER A 181 -21.57 -12.82 -1.68
N GLY A 182 -20.86 -12.34 -2.71
CA GLY A 182 -20.60 -13.07 -3.95
C GLY A 182 -21.83 -13.31 -4.84
N THR A 183 -22.93 -12.59 -4.61
CA THR A 183 -24.18 -12.75 -5.39
C THR A 183 -24.08 -12.18 -6.80
N PHE A 184 -23.10 -11.31 -7.06
CA PHE A 184 -22.91 -10.62 -8.32
C PHE A 184 -21.55 -10.91 -8.91
N GLU A 185 -21.46 -10.88 -10.25
CA GLU A 185 -20.18 -10.86 -10.93
C GLU A 185 -19.37 -9.63 -10.54
N ILE A 186 -18.07 -9.82 -10.38
CA ILE A 186 -17.16 -8.78 -9.95
C ILE A 186 -16.51 -8.20 -11.18
N ALA A 187 -16.64 -6.89 -11.37
CA ALA A 187 -16.00 -6.18 -12.46
C ALA A 187 -15.50 -4.82 -11.99
N SER A 188 -14.40 -4.33 -12.57
CA SER A 188 -14.02 -2.93 -12.39
C SER A 188 -15.08 -2.01 -12.99
N LEU A 189 -15.31 -0.85 -12.38
CA LEU A 189 -16.23 0.16 -12.92
C LEU A 189 -15.88 0.53 -14.38
N ARG A 190 -14.59 0.57 -14.72
CA ARG A 190 -14.12 0.81 -16.08
C ARG A 190 -14.55 -0.29 -17.05
N ALA A 191 -14.40 -1.55 -16.67
CA ALA A 191 -14.83 -2.68 -17.50
C ALA A 191 -16.35 -2.69 -17.66
N TYR A 192 -17.07 -2.48 -16.57
CA TYR A 192 -18.53 -2.38 -16.57
C TYR A 192 -19.02 -1.27 -17.51
N CYS A 193 -18.50 -0.04 -17.37
CA CYS A 193 -18.89 1.09 -18.23
C CYS A 193 -18.52 0.92 -19.71
N ARG A 194 -17.65 -0.03 -20.06
CA ARG A 194 -17.33 -0.34 -21.46
C ARG A 194 -18.32 -1.31 -22.11
N GLN A 195 -19.07 -2.06 -21.31
CA GLN A 195 -19.95 -3.13 -21.77
C GLN A 195 -21.43 -2.79 -21.57
N ALA A 196 -21.75 -2.03 -20.51
CA ALA A 196 -23.11 -1.67 -20.15
C ALA A 196 -23.66 -0.50 -20.98
N ASP A 197 -24.99 -0.46 -21.14
CA ASP A 197 -25.68 0.64 -21.79
C ASP A 197 -25.78 1.89 -20.88
N THR A 198 -25.98 3.05 -21.49
CA THR A 198 -26.04 4.34 -20.76
C THR A 198 -27.07 4.37 -19.62
N PRO A 199 -28.30 3.84 -19.76
CA PRO A 199 -29.28 3.82 -18.67
C PRO A 199 -28.79 3.01 -17.46
N ASP A 200 -28.15 1.87 -17.69
CA ASP A 200 -27.63 1.00 -16.64
C ASP A 200 -26.44 1.64 -15.93
N ILE A 201 -25.51 2.25 -16.68
CA ILE A 201 -24.41 3.03 -16.11
C ILE A 201 -24.96 4.14 -15.20
N ARG A 202 -25.96 4.88 -15.68
CA ARG A 202 -26.59 5.95 -14.89
C ARG A 202 -27.22 5.41 -13.61
N PHE A 203 -27.90 4.27 -13.69
CA PHE A 203 -28.51 3.64 -12.52
C PHE A 203 -27.47 3.23 -11.47
N VAL A 204 -26.41 2.53 -11.90
CA VAL A 204 -25.32 2.09 -11.00
C VAL A 204 -24.61 3.28 -10.38
N LEU A 205 -24.24 4.30 -11.17
CA LEU A 205 -23.61 5.51 -10.66
C LEU A 205 -24.55 6.26 -9.71
N GLY A 206 -25.85 6.33 -10.00
CA GLY A 206 -26.83 6.94 -9.12
C GLY A 206 -26.89 6.26 -7.75
N ARG A 207 -26.89 4.91 -7.72
CA ARG A 207 -26.82 4.16 -6.46
C ARG A 207 -25.52 4.38 -5.71
N LEU A 208 -24.38 4.36 -6.41
CA LEU A 208 -23.07 4.61 -5.80
C LEU A 208 -23.01 6.01 -5.19
N MET A 209 -23.47 7.03 -5.92
CA MET A 209 -23.52 8.40 -5.44
C MET A 209 -24.44 8.54 -4.23
N LYS A 210 -25.56 7.82 -4.17
CA LYS A 210 -26.44 7.83 -3.00
C LYS A 210 -25.74 7.26 -1.75
N ILE A 211 -25.02 6.15 -1.89
CA ILE A 211 -24.21 5.57 -0.81
C ILE A 211 -23.16 6.59 -0.35
N ILE A 212 -22.42 7.20 -1.29
CA ILE A 212 -21.42 8.22 -0.99
C ILE A 212 -22.04 9.49 -0.39
N GLN A 213 -23.26 9.86 -0.78
CA GLN A 213 -23.95 11.02 -0.25
C GLN A 213 -24.34 10.83 1.21
N GLU A 214 -24.89 9.67 1.56
CA GLU A 214 -25.16 9.29 2.95
C GLU A 214 -23.88 9.34 3.78
N MET A 215 -22.73 8.98 3.20
CA MET A 215 -21.41 9.13 3.83
C MET A 215 -20.97 10.59 4.01
N ALA A 216 -21.23 11.45 3.00
CA ALA A 216 -20.87 12.87 3.04
C ALA A 216 -21.66 13.64 4.11
N GLN A 217 -22.90 13.25 4.40
CA GLN A 217 -23.73 13.88 5.43
C GLN A 217 -23.18 13.69 6.87
N HIS A 218 -22.42 12.61 7.12
CA HIS A 218 -21.76 12.38 8.40
C HIS A 218 -20.43 13.15 8.54
N SER A 219 -19.90 13.65 7.43
CA SER A 219 -18.77 14.57 7.44
C SER A 219 -19.30 15.96 7.80
N ARG A 220 -19.30 16.33 9.08
CA ARG A 220 -19.67 17.69 9.53
C ARG A 220 -18.81 18.72 8.79
N HIS A 221 -19.37 19.32 7.73
CA HIS A 221 -18.75 20.43 7.03
C HIS A 221 -18.66 21.61 7.99
N LYS A 222 -17.43 21.95 8.42
CA LYS A 222 -17.11 23.37 8.54
C LYS A 222 -16.97 23.87 7.10
N PRO A 223 -17.82 24.80 6.64
CA PRO A 223 -17.94 25.20 5.22
C PRO A 223 -16.75 26.02 4.70
N GLU A 224 -15.63 26.00 5.41
CA GLU A 224 -14.42 26.69 5.03
C GLU A 224 -13.49 25.72 4.30
N PHE A 225 -13.84 25.41 3.05
CA PHE A 225 -12.94 24.70 2.13
C PHE A 225 -11.81 25.66 1.73
N HIS A 226 -10.78 25.71 2.57
CA HIS A 226 -9.55 26.42 2.25
C HIS A 226 -8.58 25.44 1.59
N LEU A 227 -8.13 25.77 0.38
CA LEU A 227 -6.97 25.14 -0.24
C LEU A 227 -5.83 25.09 0.79
N GLY A 228 -5.32 23.88 1.04
CA GLY A 228 -4.34 23.57 2.07
C GLY A 228 -4.92 23.02 3.38
N LYS A 229 -6.17 22.55 3.45
CA LYS A 229 -6.71 21.91 4.68
C LYS A 229 -7.38 20.56 4.44
N SER A 230 -7.50 19.80 5.53
CA SER A 230 -8.24 18.54 5.76
C SER A 230 -8.00 17.36 4.81
N TYR A 231 -8.22 17.51 3.50
CA TYR A 231 -8.13 16.42 2.51
C TYR A 231 -7.03 16.66 1.46
N ASP A 232 -6.48 17.87 1.34
CA ASP A 232 -5.42 18.19 0.38
C ASP A 232 -4.20 17.23 0.39
N PRO A 233 -3.73 16.72 1.55
CA PRO A 233 -2.62 15.75 1.57
C PRO A 233 -2.94 14.37 0.97
N ILE A 234 -4.23 14.04 0.84
CA ILE A 234 -4.74 12.75 0.33
C ILE A 234 -5.46 12.86 -1.01
N LEU A 235 -5.86 14.07 -1.43
CA LEU A 235 -6.41 14.30 -2.76
C LEU A 235 -5.28 14.33 -3.81
N PRO A 236 -5.47 13.69 -4.97
CA PRO A 236 -4.37 13.39 -5.89
C PRO A 236 -3.88 14.60 -6.69
N VAL A 237 -4.69 15.67 -6.85
CA VAL A 237 -4.37 16.89 -7.60
C VAL A 237 -5.27 18.04 -7.13
N ASN A 238 -4.67 19.18 -6.79
CA ASN A 238 -5.37 20.41 -6.38
C ASN A 238 -5.49 21.41 -7.54
N LEU A 239 -4.57 21.33 -8.52
CA LEU A 239 -4.50 22.23 -9.66
C LEU A 239 -4.15 21.47 -10.94
N LEU A 240 -4.95 21.65 -11.98
CA LEU A 240 -4.65 21.16 -13.33
C LEU A 240 -4.16 22.35 -14.17
N VAL A 241 -3.00 22.23 -14.79
CA VAL A 241 -2.42 23.30 -15.61
C VAL A 241 -1.95 22.80 -16.96
N GLU A 242 -2.00 23.69 -17.94
CA GLU A 242 -1.48 23.49 -19.28
C GLU A 242 -0.30 24.45 -19.52
N PRO A 243 0.84 23.98 -20.05
CA PRO A 243 1.96 24.83 -20.40
C PRO A 243 1.60 25.78 -21.56
N GLN A 244 1.30 27.03 -21.24
CA GLN A 244 1.08 28.08 -22.24
C GLN A 244 2.08 29.24 -22.09
N PRO A 245 2.47 29.90 -23.20
CA PRO A 245 3.20 31.15 -23.10
C PRO A 245 2.30 32.20 -22.43
N SER A 246 2.85 32.98 -21.50
CA SER A 246 2.12 34.08 -20.88
C SER A 246 1.80 35.15 -21.94
N PRO A 247 0.56 35.67 -22.00
CA PRO A 247 0.22 36.79 -22.85
C PRO A 247 1.10 38.02 -22.54
N PRO A 248 1.45 38.84 -23.55
CA PRO A 248 2.16 40.09 -23.33
C PRO A 248 1.39 41.01 -22.36
N GLY A 249 2.08 41.58 -21.38
CA GLY A 249 1.47 42.50 -20.40
C GLY A 249 0.72 41.81 -19.25
N MET A 250 0.59 40.48 -19.25
CA MET A 250 0.00 39.74 -18.15
C MET A 250 1.08 39.26 -17.17
N THR A 251 0.92 39.56 -15.89
CA THR A 251 1.81 39.04 -14.84
C THR A 251 1.19 37.79 -14.25
N PRO A 252 1.73 36.58 -14.51
CA PRO A 252 1.16 35.35 -14.00
C PRO A 252 1.30 35.30 -12.47
N GLN A 253 0.28 34.77 -11.81
CA GLN A 253 0.32 34.55 -10.38
C GLN A 253 1.36 33.48 -10.04
N VAL A 254 2.29 33.77 -9.13
CA VAL A 254 3.28 32.79 -8.70
C VAL A 254 2.68 31.86 -7.66
N ILE A 255 2.69 30.56 -7.94
CA ILE A 255 2.29 29.52 -7.00
C ILE A 255 3.55 28.82 -6.51
N THR A 256 3.71 28.75 -5.18
CA THR A 256 4.82 28.06 -4.52
C THR A 256 4.23 27.03 -3.54
N PRO A 257 4.75 25.79 -3.49
CA PRO A 257 4.22 24.80 -2.58
C PRO A 257 4.46 25.23 -1.12
N GLY A 258 3.46 25.05 -0.26
CA GLY A 258 3.51 25.47 1.16
C GLY A 258 3.22 26.94 1.42
N LEU A 259 3.11 27.77 0.36
CA LEU A 259 2.74 29.18 0.43
C LEU A 259 1.48 29.40 -0.40
N PRO A 260 0.28 29.34 0.22
CA PRO A 260 -0.94 29.58 -0.52
C PRO A 260 -0.98 31.03 -1.06
N PRO A 261 -1.39 31.22 -2.32
CA PRO A 261 -1.59 32.55 -2.86
C PRO A 261 -2.71 33.26 -2.11
N THR A 262 -2.60 34.59 -2.01
CA THR A 262 -3.58 35.46 -1.33
C THR A 262 -4.99 35.35 -1.94
N LEU A 263 -5.06 35.03 -3.23
CA LEU A 263 -6.30 34.70 -3.94
C LEU A 263 -6.11 33.36 -4.66
N PRO A 264 -7.02 32.38 -4.51
CA PRO A 264 -6.91 31.13 -5.25
C PRO A 264 -7.08 31.36 -6.75
N PRO A 265 -6.29 30.67 -7.61
CA PRO A 265 -6.41 30.79 -9.06
C PRO A 265 -7.75 30.23 -9.55
N SER A 266 -8.36 30.93 -10.50
CA SER A 266 -9.57 30.53 -11.20
C SER A 266 -9.25 29.86 -12.54
N PRO A 267 -10.16 29.04 -13.10
CA PRO A 267 -10.00 28.52 -14.45
C PRO A 267 -9.78 29.64 -15.47
N GLY A 268 -8.71 29.56 -16.26
CA GLY A 268 -8.29 30.58 -17.23
C GLY A 268 -7.18 31.51 -16.74
N ASP A 269 -6.85 31.50 -15.45
CA ASP A 269 -5.74 32.30 -14.91
C ASP A 269 -4.38 31.74 -15.36
N TYR A 270 -3.46 32.67 -15.65
CA TYR A 270 -2.07 32.33 -15.93
C TYR A 270 -1.30 32.25 -14.62
N VAL A 271 -0.71 31.09 -14.38
CA VAL A 271 0.06 30.80 -13.16
C VAL A 271 1.49 30.44 -13.50
N ARG A 272 2.43 30.84 -12.64
CA ARG A 272 3.84 30.45 -12.69
C ARG A 272 4.13 29.53 -11.51
N LEU A 273 4.48 28.28 -11.81
CA LEU A 273 4.86 27.30 -10.79
C LEU A 273 6.33 27.49 -10.39
N GLN A 274 6.61 27.60 -9.10
CA GLN A 274 7.96 27.74 -8.56
C GLN A 274 8.17 26.84 -7.35
N GLY A 275 9.35 26.24 -7.20
CA GLY A 275 9.72 25.46 -5.99
C GLY A 275 9.08 24.08 -5.87
N PHE A 276 8.33 23.62 -6.87
CA PHE A 276 7.77 22.28 -6.91
C PHE A 276 8.81 21.21 -7.29
N ALA A 277 8.67 20.01 -6.74
CA ALA A 277 9.38 18.81 -7.15
C ALA A 277 8.48 17.94 -8.03
N LEU A 278 9.08 17.31 -9.05
CA LEU A 278 8.42 16.29 -9.86
C LEU A 278 8.26 15.02 -9.02
N ILE A 279 7.02 14.62 -8.73
CA ILE A 279 6.73 13.39 -7.98
C ILE A 279 6.31 12.24 -8.90
N LYS A 280 5.83 12.53 -10.10
CA LYS A 280 5.37 11.53 -11.06
C LYS A 280 5.39 12.06 -12.48
N PHE A 281 5.80 11.22 -13.43
CA PHE A 281 5.74 11.52 -14.85
C PHE A 281 5.10 10.36 -15.60
N ASP A 282 4.17 10.68 -16.50
CA ASP A 282 3.48 9.75 -17.38
C ASP A 282 3.81 10.14 -18.84
N PRO A 283 4.70 9.38 -19.51
CA PRO A 283 5.10 9.69 -20.87
C PRO A 283 3.99 9.39 -21.89
N THR A 284 3.13 8.40 -21.63
CA THR A 284 2.06 7.98 -22.53
C THR A 284 1.00 9.06 -22.64
N HIS A 285 0.62 9.64 -21.51
CA HIS A 285 -0.36 10.73 -21.44
C HIS A 285 0.27 12.13 -21.40
N GLN A 286 1.61 12.21 -21.47
CA GLN A 286 2.39 13.44 -21.40
C GLN A 286 2.01 14.32 -20.21
N THR A 287 1.86 13.70 -19.04
CA THR A 287 1.50 14.41 -17.80
C THR A 287 2.61 14.34 -16.76
N ALA A 288 2.74 15.39 -15.96
CA ALA A 288 3.60 15.42 -14.79
C ALA A 288 2.77 15.80 -13.58
N THR A 289 2.98 15.12 -12.46
CA THR A 289 2.45 15.54 -11.16
C THR A 289 3.60 16.11 -10.34
N LEU A 290 3.40 17.32 -9.83
CA LEU A 290 4.33 18.12 -9.07
C LEU A 290 3.80 18.32 -7.65
N ASN A 291 4.67 18.34 -6.64
CA ASN A 291 4.27 18.56 -5.25
C ASN A 291 5.39 19.26 -4.45
N HIS A 292 5.14 19.54 -3.16
CA HIS A 292 6.17 20.06 -2.26
C HIS A 292 7.35 19.07 -2.13
N PRO A 293 8.60 19.55 -2.19
CA PRO A 293 9.79 18.69 -2.14
C PRO A 293 9.93 17.87 -0.84
N ARG A 294 9.29 18.28 0.26
CA ARG A 294 9.28 17.56 1.56
C ARG A 294 7.93 16.96 1.94
N ALA A 295 6.96 16.89 1.02
CA ALA A 295 5.60 16.41 1.32
C ALA A 295 5.53 14.99 1.90
N ALA A 296 6.55 14.15 1.69
CA ALA A 296 6.56 12.77 2.14
C ALA A 296 6.75 12.61 3.67
N ALA A 297 7.31 13.60 4.37
CA ALA A 297 7.71 13.45 5.77
C ALA A 297 6.81 14.19 6.78
N ASP A 298 6.34 15.40 6.46
CA ASP A 298 5.93 16.35 7.51
C ASP A 298 4.44 16.75 7.48
N GLY A 299 3.62 16.16 6.61
CA GLY A 299 2.17 16.41 6.60
C GLY A 299 1.76 17.85 6.24
N PHE A 300 2.65 18.64 5.65
CA PHE A 300 2.33 20.00 5.21
C PHE A 300 1.23 20.04 4.15
N SER A 301 0.37 21.03 4.28
CA SER A 301 -0.56 21.46 3.26
C SER A 301 0.20 21.97 2.02
N SER A 302 0.22 21.20 0.94
CA SER A 302 0.88 21.60 -0.29
C SER A 302 0.00 21.43 -1.51
N TYR A 303 0.17 22.34 -2.47
CA TYR A 303 -0.43 22.18 -3.79
C TYR A 303 0.12 20.92 -4.46
N VAL A 304 -0.76 20.00 -4.83
CA VAL A 304 -0.44 18.95 -5.79
C VAL A 304 -0.86 19.44 -7.18
N VAL A 305 0.08 19.64 -8.09
CA VAL A 305 -0.20 20.22 -9.40
C VAL A 305 -0.01 19.17 -10.48
N ARG A 306 -0.99 18.99 -11.37
CA ARG A 306 -0.82 18.18 -12.57
C ARG A 306 -0.65 19.08 -13.79
N VAL A 307 0.46 18.90 -14.49
CA VAL A 307 0.75 19.53 -15.77
C VAL A 307 0.37 18.56 -16.88
N GLN A 308 -0.43 19.00 -17.85
CA GLN A 308 -0.82 18.20 -19.02
C GLN A 308 -0.14 18.72 -20.30
N GLY A 309 0.02 17.86 -21.32
CA GLY A 309 0.51 18.29 -22.63
C GLY A 309 2.00 18.67 -22.67
N ILE A 310 2.86 17.94 -21.98
CA ILE A 310 4.31 18.24 -21.85
C ILE A 310 5.12 17.92 -23.13
N ALA A 311 4.47 17.64 -24.27
CA ALA A 311 5.13 17.28 -25.52
C ALA A 311 6.32 18.20 -25.86
N GLY A 312 7.53 17.64 -25.90
CA GLY A 312 8.68 18.26 -26.57
C GLY A 312 9.35 19.45 -25.87
N ARG A 313 9.01 19.83 -24.63
CA ARG A 313 9.69 20.93 -23.91
C ARG A 313 10.54 20.40 -22.75
N ARG A 314 11.87 20.62 -22.82
CA ARG A 314 12.82 20.29 -21.73
C ARG A 314 12.42 21.02 -20.44
N VAL A 315 11.95 20.29 -19.44
CA VAL A 315 11.83 20.80 -18.07
C VAL A 315 13.25 20.97 -17.52
N ARG A 316 13.71 22.22 -17.36
CA ARG A 316 15.00 22.50 -16.71
C ARG A 316 14.84 22.27 -15.21
N SER A 317 15.38 21.17 -14.69
CA SER A 317 15.59 21.03 -13.24
C SER A 317 16.63 22.06 -12.79
N SER A 318 16.24 23.02 -11.96
CA SER A 318 17.20 23.85 -11.23
C SER A 318 17.99 22.95 -10.29
N LYS A 319 19.30 22.81 -10.54
CA LYS A 319 20.25 22.09 -9.69
C LYS A 319 20.09 22.55 -8.24
N VAL A 320 19.82 21.61 -7.34
CA VAL A 320 20.04 21.77 -5.91
C VAL A 320 21.53 22.06 -5.72
N GLY A 321 21.86 23.21 -5.13
CA GLY A 321 23.22 23.63 -4.85
C GLY A 321 23.94 22.58 -4.00
N SER A 322 24.98 21.98 -4.56
CA SER A 322 25.98 21.23 -3.82
C SER A 322 26.59 22.16 -2.77
N LEU A 323 26.31 21.89 -1.48
CA LEU A 323 27.12 22.42 -0.40
C LEU A 323 28.51 21.79 -0.53
N LYS A 324 29.47 22.57 -1.05
CA LYS A 324 30.89 22.31 -0.86
C LYS A 324 31.19 22.44 0.64
N ARG A 325 31.66 21.35 1.26
CA ARG A 325 32.39 21.44 2.54
C ARG A 325 33.67 22.23 2.29
N GLY A 326 33.76 23.41 2.89
CA GLY A 326 35.00 24.17 2.99
C GLY A 326 35.94 23.52 4.00
N GLN A 327 37.20 23.37 3.60
CA GLN A 327 38.36 23.18 4.46
C GLN A 327 38.77 24.49 5.15
N ALA A 328 39.56 24.32 6.21
CA ALA A 328 40.35 25.27 7.03
C ALA A 328 39.54 25.98 8.12
N CYS A 329 39.90 25.93 9.41
CA CYS A 329 41.23 25.80 10.03
C CYS A 329 41.36 24.62 11.00
#